data_AF-A0A661UZ58-F1
#
_entry.id   AF-A0A661UZ58-F1
#
_cell.length_a   1.000
_cell.length_b   1.000
_cell.length_c   1.000
_cell.angle_alpha   90.00
_cell.angle_beta   90.00
_cell.angle_gamma   90.00
#
_symmetry.space_group_name_H-M   'P 1'
#
loop_
_entity.id
_entity.type
_entity.pdbx_description
1 polymer ?
#
loop_
_entity_poly.entity_id
_entity_poly.type
_entity_poly.pdbx_seq_one_letter_code
_entity_poly.pdbx_strand_id
1 'polypeptide(L)'
;MWMVSKEAMEEAMRVERKLADPEKREESLADIEHMIEVKQSHLWRADVGSCCGALCNLTGQIEIESGILQDAAEALKSSDAGKAASLLEDYIAFLKEHYEPERPSY
;
A
#
# COMPACT_ATOMS: atom_id res chain seq x y z
N MET A 1 -16.88 4.16 -7.44
CA MET A 1 -16.29 4.38 -6.11
C MET A 1 -15.55 3.10 -5.76
N TRP A 2 -14.22 3.11 -5.83
CA TRP A 2 -13.43 1.90 -5.57
C TRP A 2 -13.31 1.71 -4.06
N MET A 3 -13.76 0.54 -3.59
CA MET A 3 -13.94 0.16 -2.19
C MET A 3 -12.61 -0.27 -1.54
N VAL A 4 -11.56 0.50 -1.77
CA VAL A 4 -10.21 0.36 -1.21
C VAL A 4 -9.95 1.75 -0.59
N SER A 5 -9.56 1.97 0.66
CA SER A 5 -9.17 1.08 1.73
C SER A 5 -9.20 1.84 3.07
N LYS A 6 -10.23 1.64 3.90
CA LYS A 6 -10.06 1.90 5.33
C LYS A 6 -9.07 0.89 5.91
N GLU A 7 -9.25 -0.38 5.56
CA GLU A 7 -8.42 -1.50 6.02
C GLU A 7 -6.96 -1.35 5.58
N ALA A 8 -6.64 -1.13 4.30
CA ALA A 8 -5.24 -0.97 3.87
C ALA A 8 -4.58 0.32 4.38
N MET A 9 -5.36 1.37 4.67
CA MET A 9 -4.82 2.57 5.35
C MET A 9 -4.55 2.27 6.83
N GLU A 10 -5.45 1.56 7.52
CA GLU A 10 -5.25 1.10 8.90
C GLU A 10 -4.07 0.12 9.01
N GLU A 11 -3.91 -0.77 8.03
CA GLU A 11 -2.79 -1.70 7.88
C GLU A 11 -1.47 -0.92 7.76
N ALA A 12 -1.41 0.04 6.83
CA ALA A 12 -0.22 0.87 6.62
C ALA A 12 0.17 1.67 7.87
N MET A 13 -0.82 2.29 8.54
CA MET A 13 -0.59 2.98 9.81
C MET A 13 -0.14 2.03 10.93
N ARG A 14 -0.62 0.78 10.92
CA ARG A 14 -0.18 -0.23 11.89
C ARG A 14 1.28 -0.60 11.65
N VAL A 15 1.66 -0.84 10.39
CA VAL A 15 3.04 -1.17 10.00
C VAL A 15 3.98 -0.01 10.32
N GLU A 16 3.62 1.22 9.95
CA GLU A 16 4.42 2.42 10.24
C GLU A 16 4.71 2.54 11.75
N ARG A 17 3.69 2.36 12.61
CA ARG A 17 3.89 2.34 14.06
C ARG A 17 4.75 1.17 14.55
N LYS A 18 4.64 -0.01 13.93
CA LYS A 18 5.48 -1.16 14.27
C LYS A 18 6.94 -0.94 13.87
N LEU A 19 7.23 -0.14 12.84
CA LEU A 19 8.61 0.19 12.44
C LEU A 19 9.38 1.01 13.47
N ALA A 20 8.68 1.68 14.40
CA ALA A 20 9.32 2.32 15.54
C ALA A 20 9.93 1.31 16.54
N ASP A 21 9.54 0.03 16.46
CA ASP A 21 10.03 -1.05 17.30
C ASP A 21 11.02 -1.95 16.52
N PRO A 22 12.33 -1.88 16.82
CA PRO A 22 13.34 -2.64 16.10
C PRO A 22 13.20 -4.17 16.29
N GLU A 23 12.55 -4.63 17.36
CA GLU A 23 12.30 -6.07 17.59
C GLU A 23 11.22 -6.63 16.65
N LYS A 24 10.37 -5.75 16.09
CA LYS A 24 9.28 -6.12 15.18
C LYS A 24 9.63 -5.90 13.72
N ARG A 25 10.90 -5.68 13.39
CA ARG A 25 11.33 -5.40 12.02
C ARG A 25 11.00 -6.54 11.05
N GLU A 26 11.24 -7.79 11.44
CA GLU A 26 10.92 -8.96 10.60
C GLU A 26 9.40 -9.11 10.40
N GLU A 27 8.63 -8.88 11.45
CA GLU A 27 7.16 -8.89 11.39
C GLU A 27 6.64 -7.76 10.49
N SER A 28 7.23 -6.57 10.58
CA SER A 28 6.85 -5.41 9.76
C SER A 28 7.21 -5.61 8.29
N LEU A 29 8.33 -6.29 8.02
CA LEU A 29 8.70 -6.68 6.66
C LEU A 29 7.69 -7.69 6.09
N ALA A 30 7.31 -8.71 6.87
CA ALA A 30 6.30 -9.68 6.47
C ALA A 30 4.93 -9.01 6.20
N ASP A 31 4.53 -8.05 7.04
CA ASP A 31 3.29 -7.27 6.84
C ASP A 31 3.35 -6.49 5.50
N ILE A 32 4.49 -5.86 5.17
CA ILE A 32 4.66 -5.13 3.89
C ILE A 32 4.67 -6.10 2.69
N GLU A 33 5.35 -7.24 2.80
CA GLU A 33 5.36 -8.25 1.74
C GLU A 33 3.94 -8.79 1.48
N HIS A 34 3.15 -9.03 2.53
CA HIS A 34 1.74 -9.40 2.39
C HIS A 34 0.91 -8.29 1.71
N MET A 35 1.15 -7.01 2.04
CA MET A 35 0.50 -5.89 1.34
C MET A 35 0.85 -5.87 -0.15
N ILE A 36 2.10 -6.14 -0.53
CA ILE A 36 2.54 -6.24 -1.93
C ILE A 36 1.81 -7.40 -2.64
N GLU A 37 1.70 -8.57 -2.01
CA GLU A 37 0.98 -9.73 -2.58
C GLU A 37 -0.50 -9.40 -2.86
N VAL A 38 -1.16 -8.71 -1.93
CA VAL A 38 -2.54 -8.25 -2.12
C VAL A 38 -2.65 -7.31 -3.31
N LYS A 39 -1.72 -6.34 -3.45
CA LYS A 39 -1.71 -5.40 -4.58
C LYS A 39 -1.42 -6.10 -5.91
N GLN A 40 -0.51 -7.06 -5.95
CA GLN A 40 -0.25 -7.87 -7.16
C GLN A 40 -1.47 -8.71 -7.56
N SER A 41 -2.19 -9.28 -6.59
CA SER A 41 -3.45 -9.97 -6.84
C SER A 41 -4.51 -9.03 -7.42
N HIS A 42 -4.61 -7.80 -6.90
CA HIS A 42 -5.49 -6.77 -7.47
C HIS A 42 -5.06 -6.35 -8.88
N LEU A 43 -3.76 -6.20 -9.13
CA LEU A 43 -3.20 -5.88 -10.44
C LEU A 43 -3.55 -6.95 -11.47
N TRP A 44 -3.33 -8.24 -11.13
CA TRP A 44 -3.71 -9.37 -11.98
C TRP A 44 -5.20 -9.36 -12.33
N ARG A 45 -6.06 -9.07 -11.35
CA ARG A 45 -7.51 -8.99 -11.57
C ARG A 45 -7.90 -7.78 -12.43
N ALA A 46 -7.18 -6.67 -12.31
CA ALA A 46 -7.39 -5.50 -13.14
C ALA A 46 -6.92 -5.72 -14.59
N ASP A 47 -5.78 -6.39 -14.79
CA ASP A 47 -5.18 -6.66 -16.09
C ASP A 47 -6.03 -7.63 -16.94
N VAL A 48 -6.54 -8.71 -16.33
CA VAL A 48 -7.39 -9.70 -17.00
C VAL A 48 -8.74 -9.11 -17.46
N GLY A 49 -9.13 -7.92 -16.97
CA GLY A 49 -10.39 -7.24 -17.29
C GLY A 49 -10.29 -5.99 -18.17
N SER A 50 -9.08 -5.52 -18.53
CA SER A 50 -8.92 -4.13 -19.01
C SER A 50 -8.78 -4.00 -20.54
N CYS A 51 -9.91 -3.82 -21.22
CA CYS A 51 -9.95 -3.26 -22.59
C CYS A 51 -10.63 -1.87 -22.65
N CYS A 52 -11.03 -1.30 -21.51
CA CYS A 52 -11.85 -0.08 -21.46
C CYS A 52 -11.39 0.90 -20.36
N GLY A 53 -10.66 1.95 -20.77
CA GLY A 53 -10.58 3.27 -20.12
C GLY A 53 -10.35 3.28 -18.60
N ALA A 54 -11.43 3.34 -17.81
CA ALA A 54 -11.40 3.56 -16.36
C ALA A 54 -10.62 2.50 -15.55
N LEU A 55 -10.42 1.29 -16.10
CA LEU A 55 -9.60 0.24 -15.48
C LEU A 55 -8.09 0.47 -15.71
N CYS A 56 -7.66 1.13 -16.79
CA CYS A 56 -6.26 1.48 -17.01
C CYS A 56 -5.72 2.46 -15.93
N ASN A 57 -6.57 3.39 -15.48
CA ASN A 57 -6.20 4.28 -14.38
C ASN A 57 -6.02 3.53 -13.06
N LEU A 58 -6.74 2.42 -12.86
CA LEU A 58 -6.60 1.57 -11.68
C LEU A 58 -5.30 0.76 -11.71
N THR A 59 -4.94 0.19 -12.87
CA THR A 59 -3.65 -0.49 -13.06
C THR A 59 -2.49 0.43 -12.71
N GLY A 60 -2.47 1.66 -13.24
CA GLY A 60 -1.41 2.64 -12.94
C GLY A 60 -1.37 3.07 -11.46
N GLN A 61 -2.53 3.20 -10.80
CA GLN A 61 -2.57 3.47 -9.35
C GLN A 61 -1.98 2.30 -8.55
N ILE A 62 -2.39 1.07 -8.84
CA ILE A 62 -1.90 -0.13 -8.15
C ILE A 62 -0.39 -0.33 -8.37
N GLU A 63 0.13 0.01 -9.55
CA GLU A 63 1.57 -0.02 -9.85
C GLU A 63 2.36 0.98 -9.00
N ILE A 64 1.87 2.23 -8.87
CA ILE A 64 2.50 3.25 -8.01
C ILE A 64 2.51 2.78 -6.55
N GLU A 65 1.37 2.29 -6.06
CA GLU A 65 1.24 1.74 -4.71
C GLU A 65 2.20 0.58 -4.45
N SER A 66 2.31 -0.34 -5.41
CA SER A 66 3.21 -1.49 -5.32
C SER A 66 4.67 -1.05 -5.31
N GLY A 67 5.03 -0.02 -6.09
CA GLY A 67 6.37 0.57 -6.11
C GLY A 67 6.77 1.15 -4.75
N ILE A 68 5.91 1.98 -4.15
CA ILE A 68 6.19 2.57 -2.83
C ILE A 68 6.39 1.49 -1.76
N LEU A 69 5.56 0.44 -1.77
CA LEU A 69 5.68 -0.69 -0.84
C LEU A 69 6.95 -1.52 -1.07
N GLN A 70 7.35 -1.73 -2.31
CA GLN A 70 8.61 -2.40 -2.66
C GLN A 70 9.82 -1.61 -2.17
N ASP A 71 9.83 -0.30 -2.38
CA ASP A 71 10.89 0.58 -1.90
C ASP A 71 10.97 0.56 -0.36
N ALA A 72 9.82 0.52 0.33
CA ALA A 72 9.76 0.42 1.79
C ALA A 72 10.31 -0.92 2.30
N ALA A 73 9.99 -2.03 1.63
CA ALA A 73 10.54 -3.34 1.94
C ALA A 73 12.06 -3.40 1.70
N GLU A 74 12.57 -2.79 0.63
CA GLU A 74 14.00 -2.70 0.34
C GLU A 74 14.74 -1.84 1.37
N ALA A 75 14.16 -0.72 1.78
CA ALA A 75 14.70 0.12 2.85
C ALA A 75 14.79 -0.67 4.17
N LEU A 76 13.77 -1.46 4.50
CA LEU A 76 13.81 -2.34 5.67
C LEU A 76 14.81 -3.47 5.54
N LYS A 77 15.02 -4.06 4.36
CA LYS A 77 16.08 -5.06 4.14
C LYS A 77 17.46 -4.42 4.33
N SER A 78 17.62 -3.17 3.91
CA SER A 78 18.85 -2.39 4.06
C SER A 78 19.08 -1.78 5.45
N SER A 79 18.21 -2.07 6.42
CA SER A 79 18.25 -1.53 7.79
C SER A 79 18.01 -0.02 7.91
N ASP A 80 17.40 0.59 6.90
CA ASP A 80 17.00 2.00 6.89
C ASP A 80 15.52 2.14 7.26
N ALA A 81 15.24 1.96 8.56
CA ALA A 81 13.88 2.06 9.10
C ALA A 81 13.31 3.49 8.96
N GLY A 82 14.16 4.52 8.96
CA GLY A 82 13.75 5.91 8.76
C GLY A 82 13.19 6.14 7.37
N LYS A 83 13.93 5.68 6.33
CA LYS A 83 13.44 5.74 4.95
C LYS A 83 12.19 4.89 4.74
N ALA A 84 12.12 3.71 5.35
CA ALA A 84 10.93 2.86 5.26
C ALA A 84 9.68 3.52 5.86
N ALA A 85 9.83 4.21 7.00
CA ALA A 85 8.74 4.97 7.61
C ALA A 85 8.27 6.10 6.70
N SER A 86 9.18 6.91 6.15
CA SER A 86 8.82 7.97 5.20
C SER A 86 8.09 7.45 3.96
N LEU A 87 8.51 6.30 3.41
CA LEU A 87 7.83 5.69 2.27
C LEU A 87 6.42 5.19 2.62
N LEU A 88 6.21 4.67 3.84
CA LEU A 88 4.87 4.32 4.30
C LEU A 88 3.99 5.54 4.53
N GLU A 89 4.55 6.67 4.99
CA GLU A 89 3.82 7.94 5.07
C GLU A 89 3.40 8.43 3.69
N ASP A 90 4.30 8.35 2.69
CA ASP A 90 4.00 8.68 1.29
C ASP A 90 2.90 7.77 0.73
N TYR A 91 2.94 6.47 1.02
CA TYR A 91 1.87 5.53 0.67
C TYR A 91 0.54 5.93 1.31
N ILE A 92 0.52 6.28 2.60
CA ILE A 92 -0.70 6.73 3.29
C ILE A 92 -1.23 8.04 2.69
N ALA A 93 -0.35 8.98 2.34
CA ALA A 93 -0.72 10.23 1.70
C ALA A 93 -1.32 9.98 0.30
N PHE A 94 -0.71 9.11 -0.49
CA PHE A 94 -1.21 8.67 -1.79
C PHE A 94 -2.61 8.05 -1.65
N LEU A 95 -2.81 7.17 -0.67
CA LEU A 95 -4.11 6.56 -0.41
C LEU A 95 -5.17 7.62 -0.10
N LYS A 96 -4.85 8.64 0.71
CA LYS A 96 -5.80 9.72 1.06
C LYS A 96 -6.16 10.61 -0.13
N GLU A 97 -5.23 10.83 -1.04
CA GLU A 97 -5.47 11.66 -2.24
C GLU A 97 -6.35 10.92 -3.26
N HIS A 98 -6.12 9.61 -3.43
CA HIS A 98 -6.75 8.83 -4.49
C HIS A 98 -7.99 8.03 -4.06
N TYR A 99 -8.22 7.85 -2.75
CA TYR A 99 -9.39 7.14 -2.23
C TYR A 99 -10.21 8.05 -1.29
N GLU A 100 -11.48 8.28 -1.64
CA GLU A 100 -12.39 8.99 -0.74
C GLU A 100 -12.79 8.07 0.44
N PRO A 101 -12.73 8.56 1.70
CA PRO A 101 -13.32 7.84 2.82
C PRO A 101 -14.83 7.70 2.61
N GLU A 102 -15.39 6.55 2.96
CA GLU A 102 -16.82 6.27 2.85
C GLU A 102 -17.66 7.43 3.40
N ARG A 103 -18.46 8.08 2.55
CA ARG A 103 -19.58 8.88 3.04
C ARG A 103 -20.61 7.89 3.59
N PRO A 104 -21.09 8.06 4.84
CA PRO A 104 -22.18 7.23 5.33
C PRO A 104 -23.37 7.37 4.37
N SER A 105 -23.85 6.25 3.82
CA SER A 105 -25.10 6.23 3.07
C SER A 105 -26.23 6.58 4.03
N TYR A 106 -26.78 7.79 3.92
CA TYR A 106 -27.98 8.22 4.62
C TYR A 106 -29.23 7.81 3.86
#